data_AF-A0A9W8GLJ2-F1
#
_entry.id   AF-A0A9W8GLJ2-F1
#
_cell.length_a   1.000
_cell.length_b   1.000
_cell.length_c   1.000
_cell.angle_alpha   90.00
_cell.angle_beta   90.00
_cell.angle_gamma   90.00
#
_symmetry.space_group_name_H-M   'P 1'
#
loop_
_entity.id
_entity.type
_entity.pdbx_description
1 polymer ?
#
loop_
_entity_poly.entity_id
_entity_poly.type
_entity_poly.pdbx_seq_one_letter_code
_entity_poly.pdbx_strand_id
1 'polypeptide(L)'
;MTDKPVSEPFSWDDAPVNNGPISQEDMCKASQAFDQWFACLTVGKQLSNYYRYGEKRGCGKHWNKLKLCMGMKLRSGESRKEVMREYREKEEAERNALPNVLDVWTKRT
;
A
#
# COMPACT_ATOMS: atom_id res chain seq x y z
N MET A 1 15.53 24.02 -39.61
CA MET A 1 14.59 23.80 -38.49
C MET A 1 14.13 22.36 -38.57
N THR A 2 14.61 21.49 -37.68
CA THR A 2 14.02 20.17 -37.47
C THR A 2 13.31 20.24 -36.12
N ASP A 3 11.98 20.34 -36.16
CA ASP A 3 11.15 20.34 -34.97
C ASP A 3 11.31 19.00 -34.25
N LYS A 4 11.75 19.08 -33.00
CA LYS A 4 11.88 17.93 -32.09
C LYS A 4 10.47 17.60 -31.59
N PRO A 5 10.00 16.34 -31.64
CA PRO A 5 8.69 16.02 -31.09
C PRO A 5 8.70 16.29 -29.57
N VAL A 6 7.77 17.13 -29.14
CA VAL A 6 7.45 17.35 -27.73
C VAL A 6 7.06 15.98 -27.17
N SER A 7 7.83 15.48 -26.20
CA SER A 7 7.48 14.28 -25.45
C SER A 7 6.09 14.46 -24.84
N GLU A 8 5.17 13.55 -25.15
CA GLU A 8 3.83 13.53 -24.60
C GLU A 8 3.88 13.48 -23.05
N PRO A 9 2.99 14.19 -22.34
CA PRO A 9 2.92 14.10 -20.90
C PRO A 9 2.53 12.67 -20.49
N PHE A 10 3.26 12.11 -19.53
CA PHE A 10 2.97 10.82 -18.92
C PHE A 10 1.49 10.71 -18.53
N SER A 11 0.73 9.92 -19.30
CA SER A 11 -0.69 9.67 -19.09
C SER A 11 -0.90 8.65 -17.97
N TRP A 12 -1.87 8.92 -17.11
CA TRP A 12 -2.23 8.02 -16.01
C TRP A 12 -3.01 6.78 -16.47
N ASP A 13 -3.48 6.78 -17.73
CA ASP A 13 -4.25 5.69 -18.34
C ASP A 13 -3.39 4.50 -18.80
N ASP A 14 -2.05 4.66 -18.87
CA ASP A 14 -1.11 3.63 -19.29
C ASP A 14 -0.49 2.83 -18.12
N ALA A 15 -0.91 3.08 -16.89
CA ALA A 15 -0.39 2.35 -15.74
C ALA A 15 -0.86 0.88 -15.78
N PRO A 16 0.03 -0.11 -15.67
CA PRO A 16 -0.38 -1.51 -15.71
C PRO A 16 -1.27 -1.84 -14.50
N VAL A 17 -2.57 -2.00 -14.74
CA VAL A 17 -3.52 -2.53 -13.76
C VAL A 17 -3.36 -4.05 -13.72
N ASN A 18 -2.71 -4.55 -12.67
CA ASN A 18 -2.62 -5.99 -12.45
C ASN A 18 -3.95 -6.50 -11.87
N ASN A 19 -4.77 -7.15 -12.72
CA ASN A 19 -6.09 -7.69 -12.37
C ASN A 19 -6.05 -9.18 -11.93
N GLY A 20 -4.89 -9.71 -11.56
CA GLY A 20 -4.77 -11.09 -11.09
C GLY A 20 -5.28 -11.28 -9.64
N PRO A 21 -5.80 -12.46 -9.27
CA PRO A 21 -6.04 -12.78 -7.86
C PRO A 21 -4.70 -12.73 -7.12
N ILE A 22 -4.59 -11.84 -6.14
CA ILE A 22 -3.39 -11.66 -5.32
C ILE A 22 -3.13 -13.00 -4.63
N SER A 23 -2.13 -13.75 -5.08
CA SER A 23 -1.74 -15.00 -4.45
C SER A 23 -1.24 -14.69 -3.02
N GLN A 24 -1.33 -15.65 -2.09
CA GLN A 24 -0.95 -15.42 -0.69
C GLN A 24 0.54 -15.03 -0.53
N GLU A 25 1.35 -15.39 -1.52
CA GLU A 25 2.74 -15.02 -1.73
C GLU A 25 2.93 -13.60 -2.30
N ASP A 26 1.93 -13.03 -2.99
CA ASP A 26 1.95 -11.65 -3.48
C ASP A 26 1.76 -10.61 -2.36
N MET A 27 1.10 -10.97 -1.26
CA MET A 27 0.84 -10.02 -0.16
C MET A 27 2.10 -9.61 0.63
N CYS A 28 3.17 -10.41 0.60
CA CYS A 28 4.38 -10.16 1.39
C CYS A 28 5.68 -10.18 0.56
N LYS A 29 5.66 -9.62 -0.65
CA LYS A 29 6.91 -9.34 -1.38
C LYS A 29 7.71 -8.27 -0.63
N ALA A 30 8.84 -8.67 -0.05
CA ALA A 30 9.68 -7.79 0.76
C ALA A 30 10.22 -6.58 -0.01
N SER A 31 10.52 -6.75 -1.31
CA SER A 31 10.91 -5.64 -2.20
C SER A 31 9.80 -4.60 -2.30
N GLN A 32 8.57 -5.03 -2.57
CA GLN A 32 7.43 -4.13 -2.68
C GLN A 32 7.12 -3.42 -1.35
N ALA A 33 7.21 -4.13 -0.22
CA ALA A 33 7.02 -3.54 1.10
C ALA A 33 8.12 -2.49 1.42
N PHE A 34 9.35 -2.73 0.96
CA PHE A 34 10.45 -1.78 1.09
C PHE A 34 10.21 -0.53 0.26
N ASP A 35 9.84 -0.69 -1.01
CA ASP A 35 9.55 0.44 -1.91
C ASP A 35 8.43 1.32 -1.35
N GLN A 36 7.39 0.73 -0.75
CA GLN A 36 6.31 1.47 -0.09
C GLN A 36 6.79 2.29 1.11
N TRP A 37 7.62 1.69 1.96
CA TRP A 37 8.18 2.40 3.12
C TRP A 37 9.15 3.51 2.69
N PHE A 38 10.06 3.22 1.77
CA PHE A 38 11.02 4.18 1.26
C PHE A 38 10.33 5.34 0.56
N ALA A 39 9.35 5.06 -0.31
CA ALA A 39 8.56 6.10 -0.95
C ALA A 39 7.85 7.01 0.07
N CYS A 40 7.32 6.45 1.16
CA CYS A 40 6.73 7.24 2.23
C CYS A 40 7.77 8.17 2.89
N LEU A 41 9.00 7.72 3.09
CA LEU A 41 10.05 8.55 3.69
C LEU A 41 10.56 9.67 2.77
N THR A 42 10.44 9.52 1.45
CA THR A 42 10.96 10.52 0.52
C THR A 42 10.33 11.90 0.73
N VAL A 43 11.19 12.93 0.79
CA VAL A 43 10.80 14.33 1.01
C VAL A 43 9.78 14.81 -0.02
N GLY A 44 9.94 14.41 -1.28
CA GLY A 44 9.02 14.80 -2.35
C GLY A 44 7.56 14.39 -2.09
N LYS A 45 7.32 13.19 -1.54
CA LYS A 45 5.96 12.73 -1.20
C LYS A 45 5.44 13.35 0.10
N GLN A 46 6.33 13.70 1.01
CA GLN A 46 5.97 14.32 2.29
C GLN A 46 5.66 15.81 2.14
N LEU A 47 6.28 16.51 1.19
CA LEU A 47 6.13 17.96 1.02
C LEU A 47 4.68 18.41 0.80
N SER A 48 3.90 17.69 -0.01
CA SER A 48 2.49 18.04 -0.25
C SER A 48 1.64 17.93 1.03
N ASN A 49 1.88 16.90 1.84
CA ASN A 49 1.19 16.71 3.10
C ASN A 49 1.62 17.73 4.15
N TYR A 50 2.91 17.99 4.23
CA TYR A 50 3.47 19.00 5.10
C TYR A 50 2.95 20.39 4.74
N TYR A 51 2.85 20.73 3.45
CA TYR A 51 2.30 21.99 2.99
C TYR A 51 0.81 22.15 3.33
N ARG A 52 0.00 21.10 3.15
CA ARG A 52 -1.46 21.17 3.39
C ARG A 52 -1.85 21.09 4.85
N TYR A 53 -1.23 20.18 5.59
CA TYR A 53 -1.64 19.82 6.94
C TYR A 53 -0.62 20.22 8.02
N GLY A 54 0.57 20.72 7.64
CA GLY A 54 1.63 21.10 8.58
C GLY A 54 2.35 19.91 9.23
N GLU A 55 1.97 18.68 8.89
CA GLU A 55 2.50 17.46 9.50
C GLU A 55 3.06 16.50 8.45
N LYS A 56 4.10 15.76 8.86
CA LYS A 56 4.59 14.62 8.09
C LYS A 56 3.65 13.45 8.29
N ARG A 57 3.33 12.71 7.23
CA ARG A 57 2.55 11.47 7.38
C ARG A 57 3.37 10.42 8.14
N GLY A 58 2.73 9.75 9.09
CA GLY A 58 3.33 8.64 9.81
C GLY A 58 3.59 7.43 8.91
N CYS A 59 4.86 7.11 8.64
CA CYS A 59 5.24 5.93 7.84
C CYS A 59 5.31 4.62 8.65
N GLY A 60 4.83 4.61 9.91
CA GLY A 60 4.95 3.47 10.82
C GLY A 60 4.24 2.20 10.32
N LYS A 61 3.09 2.34 9.66
CA LYS A 61 2.34 1.21 9.10
C LYS A 61 3.14 0.46 8.03
N HIS A 62 3.79 1.19 7.11
CA HIS A 62 4.66 0.60 6.09
C HIS A 62 5.90 -0.07 6.70
N TRP A 63 6.47 0.53 7.74
CA TRP A 63 7.61 -0.07 8.45
C TRP A 63 7.25 -1.39 9.16
N ASN A 64 6.09 -1.45 9.80
CA ASN A 64 5.60 -2.66 10.45
C ASN A 64 5.34 -3.79 9.43
N LYS A 65 4.74 -3.45 8.28
CA LYS A 65 4.55 -4.38 7.17
C LYS A 65 5.90 -4.91 6.65
N LEU A 66 6.89 -4.04 6.49
CA LEU A 66 8.22 -4.42 6.05
C LEU A 66 8.91 -5.39 7.03
N LYS A 67 8.88 -5.09 8.33
CA LYS A 67 9.41 -5.99 9.38
C LYS A 67 8.73 -7.34 9.37
N LEU A 68 7.40 -7.36 9.22
CA LEU A 68 6.63 -8.59 9.12
C LEU A 68 7.11 -9.43 7.94
N CYS A 69 7.16 -8.85 6.73
CA CYS A 69 7.57 -9.59 5.53
C CYS A 69 9.02 -10.06 5.58
N MET A 70 9.94 -9.26 6.14
CA MET A 70 11.31 -9.73 6.37
C MET A 70 11.36 -10.91 7.34
N GLY A 71 10.59 -10.87 8.43
CA GLY A 71 10.51 -11.97 9.40
C GLY A 71 9.90 -13.26 8.84
N MET A 72 9.01 -13.17 7.85
CA MET A 72 8.36 -14.33 7.23
C MET A 72 9.32 -15.25 6.47
N LYS A 73 10.42 -14.70 5.94
CA LYS A 73 11.44 -15.49 5.23
C LYS A 73 12.13 -16.49 6.16
N LEU A 74 12.22 -16.17 7.45
CA LEU A 74 12.89 -17.00 8.45
C LEU A 74 11.96 -18.05 9.09
N ARG A 75 10.63 -17.94 8.89
CA ARG A 75 9.63 -18.83 9.49
C ARG A 75 9.29 -20.04 8.61
N SER A 76 8.90 -21.14 9.24
CA SER A 76 8.40 -22.36 8.57
C SER A 76 7.07 -22.11 7.85
N GLY A 77 6.73 -22.94 6.86
CA GLY A 77 5.56 -22.71 5.99
C GLY A 77 4.22 -22.63 6.73
N GLU A 78 4.02 -23.43 7.77
CA GLU A 78 2.78 -23.45 8.56
C GLU A 78 2.65 -22.23 9.47
N SER A 79 3.69 -21.92 10.24
CA SER A 79 3.73 -20.72 11.08
C SER A 79 3.65 -19.42 10.28
N ARG A 80 4.12 -19.42 9.03
CA ARG A 80 3.97 -18.29 8.10
C ARG A 80 2.51 -18.06 7.69
N LYS A 81 1.74 -19.12 7.43
CA LYS A 81 0.33 -18.99 7.05
C LYS A 81 -0.51 -18.41 8.19
N GLU A 82 -0.26 -18.88 9.41
CA GLU A 82 -0.96 -18.39 10.62
C GLU A 82 -0.72 -16.89 10.84
N VAL A 83 0.55 -16.47 10.88
CA VAL A 83 0.91 -15.05 11.09
C VAL A 83 0.35 -14.15 9.98
N MET A 84 0.30 -14.64 8.74
CA MET A 84 -0.28 -13.91 7.61
C MET A 84 -1.80 -13.75 7.77
N ARG A 85 -2.49 -14.77 8.29
CA ARG A 85 -3.93 -14.71 8.60
C ARG A 85 -4.21 -13.68 9.67
N GLU A 86 -3.50 -13.75 10.81
CA GLU A 86 -3.65 -12.78 11.91
C GLU A 86 -3.42 -11.33 11.46
N TYR A 87 -2.41 -11.09 10.61
CA TYR A 87 -2.14 -9.76 10.07
C TYR A 87 -3.29 -9.25 9.19
N ARG A 88 -3.87 -10.13 8.36
CA ARG A 88 -5.02 -9.78 7.51
C ARG A 88 -6.25 -9.47 8.34
N GLU A 89 -6.54 -10.28 9.34
CA GLU A 89 -7.67 -10.06 10.26
C GLU A 89 -7.54 -8.72 10.98
N LYS A 90 -6.33 -8.35 11.42
CA LYS A 90 -6.06 -7.03 12.01
C LYS A 90 -6.29 -5.88 11.01
N GLU A 91 -5.79 -6.00 9.79
CA GLU A 91 -6.02 -4.99 8.75
C GLU A 91 -7.50 -4.88 8.36
N GLU A 92 -8.22 -5.99 8.30
CA GLU A 92 -9.66 -6.01 8.03
C GLU A 92 -10.44 -5.37 9.18
N ALA A 93 -10.10 -5.68 10.43
CA ALA A 93 -10.69 -5.04 11.59
C ALA A 93 -10.43 -3.53 11.60
N GLU A 94 -9.20 -3.08 11.31
CA GLU A 94 -8.88 -1.64 11.20
C GLU A 94 -9.68 -0.97 10.08
N ARG A 95 -9.79 -1.61 8.91
CA ARG A 95 -10.57 -1.06 7.78
C ARG A 95 -12.07 -0.99 8.09
N ASN A 96 -12.61 -2.01 8.76
CA ASN A 96 -14.03 -2.08 9.10
C ASN A 96 -14.39 -1.15 10.27
N ALA A 97 -13.44 -0.82 11.14
CA ALA A 97 -13.64 0.14 12.23
C ALA A 97 -13.71 1.60 11.74
N LEU A 98 -13.14 1.89 10.57
CA LEU A 98 -13.23 3.20 9.94
C LEU A 98 -14.61 3.37 9.28
N PRO A 99 -15.20 4.58 9.32
CA PRO A 99 -16.49 4.83 8.69
C PRO A 99 -16.38 4.57 7.18
N ASN A 100 -17.13 3.58 6.70
CA ASN A 100 -17.17 3.23 5.29
C ASN A 100 -18.31 4.01 4.61
N VAL A 101 -18.08 4.50 3.40
CA VAL A 101 -19.11 5.17 2.59
C VAL A 101 -20.34 4.29 2.31
N LEU A 102 -20.19 2.96 2.35
CA LEU A 102 -21.29 2.01 2.24
C LEU A 102 -22.20 2.00 3.47
N ASP A 103 -21.71 2.45 4.62
CA ASP A 103 -22.47 2.52 5.88
C ASP A 103 -23.41 3.74 5.94
N VAL A 104 -23.24 4.71 5.04
CA VAL A 104 -24.11 5.90 4.95
C VAL A 104 -25.51 5.55 4.44
N TRP A 105 -25.66 4.46 3.68
CA TRP A 105 -26.91 4.12 3.02
C TRP A 105 -27.60 2.95 3.73
N THR A 106 -28.74 3.20 4.35
CA THR A 106 -29.62 2.13 4.82
C THR A 106 -30.27 1.43 3.62
N LYS A 107 -30.28 0.09 3.62
CA LYS A 107 -31.06 -0.66 2.62
C LYS A 107 -32.51 -0.19 2.70
N ARG A 108 -33.06 0.28 1.59
CA ARG A 108 -34.51 0.49 1.48
C ARG A 108 -35.16 -0.89 1.41
N THR A 109 -35.95 -1.21 2.43
CA THR A 109 -36.81 -2.40 2.49
C THR A 109 -37.99 -2.26 1.54
#